data_AF-A0A9E5EWN4-F1
#
_entry.id   AF-A0A9E5EWN4-F1
#
_cell.length_a   1.000
_cell.length_b   1.000
_cell.length_c   1.000
_cell.angle_alpha   90.00
_cell.angle_beta   90.00
_cell.angle_gamma   90.00
#
_symmetry.space_group_name_H-M   'P 1'
#
loop_
_entity.id
_entity.type
_entity.pdbx_description
1 polymer ?
#
loop_
_entity_poly.entity_id
_entity_poly.type
_entity_poly.pdbx_seq_one_letter_code
_entity_poly.pdbx_strand_id
1 'polypeptide(L)'
;MLINTRLIRVLKLALILMVSDLIVPSVIAADKNIAGEKFFEEKVRPLLAEHCFSCHGPDKQKGGLKLDSKAAMIKGGDIGTAIIPG
;
A
#
# COMPACT_ATOMS: atom_id res chain seq x y z
N MET A 1 14.62 4.64 50.58
CA MET A 1 14.36 5.17 49.21
C MET A 1 14.45 4.13 48.07
N LEU A 2 14.91 2.89 48.32
CA LEU A 2 15.09 1.84 47.30
C LEU A 2 13.79 1.12 46.86
N ILE A 3 12.76 1.12 47.72
CA ILE A 3 11.46 0.48 47.44
C ILE A 3 10.69 1.27 46.37
N ASN A 4 10.76 2.60 46.42
CA ASN A 4 10.05 3.48 45.48
C ASN A 4 10.61 3.37 44.05
N THR A 5 11.95 3.27 43.91
CA THR A 5 12.59 3.13 42.60
C THR A 5 12.39 1.76 41.97
N ARG A 6 12.28 0.69 42.78
CA ARG A 6 11.91 -0.65 42.28
C ARG A 6 10.47 -0.70 41.78
N LEU A 7 9.53 -0.10 42.52
CA LEU A 7 8.13 -0.02 42.11
C LEU A 7 7.95 0.79 40.81
N ILE A 8 8.63 1.93 40.69
CA ILE A 8 8.61 2.77 39.49
C ILE A 8 9.21 2.04 38.27
N ARG A 9 10.28 1.24 38.47
CA ARG A 9 10.89 0.44 37.39
C ARG A 9 9.95 -0.67 36.90
N VAL A 10 9.29 -1.37 37.82
CA VAL A 10 8.33 -2.42 37.48
C VAL A 10 7.11 -1.85 36.77
N LEU A 11 6.58 -0.70 37.21
CA LEU A 11 5.47 -0.02 36.53
C LEU A 11 5.87 0.45 35.11
N LYS A 12 7.07 1.00 34.94
CA LYS A 12 7.58 1.42 33.62
C LYS A 12 7.78 0.24 32.67
N LEU A 13 8.33 -0.88 33.15
CA LEU A 13 8.49 -2.10 32.35
C LEU A 13 7.13 -2.69 31.95
N ALA A 14 6.17 -2.74 32.88
CA ALA A 14 4.81 -3.20 32.59
C ALA A 14 4.11 -2.29 31.58
N LEU A 15 4.27 -0.96 31.69
CA LEU A 15 3.72 0.00 30.73
C LEU A 15 4.34 -0.16 29.34
N ILE A 16 5.66 -0.36 29.24
CA ILE A 16 6.34 -0.59 27.96
C ILE A 16 5.84 -1.89 27.31
N LEU A 17 5.74 -2.97 28.08
CA LEU A 17 5.22 -4.26 27.60
C LEU A 17 3.77 -4.16 27.10
N MET A 18 2.92 -3.44 27.83
CA MET A 18 1.51 -3.25 27.49
C MET A 18 1.31 -2.34 26.27
N VAL A 19 2.24 -1.41 26.02
CA VAL A 19 2.23 -0.54 24.82
C VAL A 19 2.76 -1.28 23.59
N SER A 20 3.71 -2.21 23.74
CA SER A 20 4.20 -3.02 22.62
C SER A 20 3.12 -3.89 21.99
N ASP A 21 2.20 -4.47 22.77
CA ASP A 21 1.11 -5.30 22.24
C ASP A 21 0.14 -4.52 21.31
N LEU A 22 0.08 -3.19 21.44
CA LEU A 22 -0.80 -2.35 20.62
C LEU A 22 -0.16 -1.92 19.28
N ILE A 23 1.17 -1.96 19.16
CA ILE A 23 1.91 -1.44 17.98
C ILE A 23 2.28 -2.56 17.00
N VAL A 24 2.47 -3.79 17.48
CA VAL A 24 2.94 -4.94 16.69
C VAL A 24 2.03 -5.34 15.50
N PRO A 25 0.67 -5.25 15.55
CA PRO A 25 -0.16 -5.79 14.47
C PRO A 25 0.04 -5.06 13.11
N SER A 26 0.42 -3.78 13.14
CA SER A 26 0.45 -2.95 11.92
C SER A 26 1.70 -3.17 11.06
N VAL A 27 2.77 -3.73 11.61
CA VAL A 27 4.04 -3.93 10.89
C VAL A 27 4.04 -5.23 10.09
N ILE A 28 3.27 -6.24 10.53
CA ILE A 28 3.23 -7.57 9.90
C ILE A 28 2.29 -7.60 8.67
N ALA A 29 1.36 -6.66 8.56
CA ALA A 29 0.34 -6.65 7.50
C ALA A 29 0.85 -6.19 6.10
N ALA A 30 2.11 -5.75 5.99
CA ALA A 30 2.65 -5.15 4.76
C ALA A 30 3.22 -6.16 3.74
N ASP A 31 3.21 -7.47 4.02
CA ASP A 31 3.68 -8.47 3.05
C ASP A 31 2.52 -9.13 2.31
N LYS A 32 1.99 -8.40 1.32
CA LYS A 32 1.16 -9.00 0.27
C LYS A 32 1.71 -8.57 -1.09
N ASN A 33 2.57 -9.41 -1.67
CA ASN A 33 3.05 -9.39 -3.06
C ASN A 33 4.08 -8.31 -3.47
N ILE A 34 5.20 -8.23 -2.74
CA ILE A 34 6.36 -7.39 -3.13
C ILE A 34 6.88 -7.72 -4.53
N ALA A 35 6.92 -9.00 -4.91
CA ALA A 35 7.44 -9.43 -6.22
C ALA A 35 6.55 -8.96 -7.38
N GLY A 36 5.22 -9.03 -7.23
CA GLY A 36 4.27 -8.60 -8.26
C GLY A 36 4.26 -7.09 -8.44
N GLU A 37 4.36 -6.33 -7.34
CA GLU A 37 4.48 -4.88 -7.38
C GLU A 37 5.78 -4.45 -8.07
N LYS A 38 6.91 -5.04 -7.69
CA LYS A 38 8.20 -4.78 -8.34
C LYS A 38 8.15 -5.06 -9.85
N PHE A 39 7.59 -6.20 -10.24
CA PHE A 39 7.43 -6.54 -11.66
C PHE A 39 6.56 -5.52 -12.39
N PHE A 40 5.44 -5.09 -11.80
CA PHE A 40 4.58 -4.08 -12.40
C PHE A 40 5.32 -2.76 -12.62
N GLU A 41 6.03 -2.28 -11.60
CA GLU A 41 6.79 -1.03 -11.68
C GLU A 41 7.94 -1.09 -12.70
N GLU A 42 8.68 -2.20 -12.75
CA GLU A 42 9.85 -2.33 -13.62
C GLU A 42 9.50 -2.73 -15.06
N LYS A 43 8.40 -3.44 -15.29
CA LYS A 43 8.08 -4.06 -16.59
C LYS A 43 6.79 -3.56 -17.21
N VAL A 44 5.76 -3.26 -16.42
CA VAL A 44 4.43 -2.89 -16.94
C VAL A 44 4.27 -1.38 -17.03
N ARG A 45 4.56 -0.64 -15.96
CA ARG A 45 4.38 0.82 -15.90
C ARG A 45 5.13 1.58 -17.01
N PRO A 46 6.39 1.23 -17.37
CA PRO A 46 7.09 1.92 -18.45
C PRO A 46 6.38 1.80 -19.80
N LEU A 47 5.84 0.62 -20.11
CA LEU A 47 5.09 0.38 -21.35
C LEU A 47 3.79 1.20 -21.39
N LEU A 48 3.08 1.29 -20.27
CA LEU A 48 1.88 2.12 -20.17
C LEU A 48 2.21 3.61 -20.32
N ALA A 49 3.32 4.05 -19.74
CA ALA A 49 3.79 5.43 -19.87
C ALA A 49 4.16 5.78 -21.31
N GLU A 50 4.87 4.89 -22.01
CA GLU A 50 5.31 5.11 -23.38
C GLU A 50 4.15 5.08 -24.38
N HIS A 51 3.22 4.12 -24.24
CA HIS A 51 2.25 3.83 -25.29
C HIS A 51 0.83 4.29 -24.97
N CYS A 52 0.46 4.46 -23.70
CA CYS A 52 -0.94 4.64 -23.31
C CYS A 52 -1.23 5.98 -22.59
N PHE A 53 -0.30 6.48 -21.77
CA PHE A 53 -0.54 7.66 -20.92
C PHE A 53 -0.77 8.95 -21.71
N SER A 54 -0.33 9.02 -22.96
CA SER A 54 -0.64 10.16 -23.85
C SER A 54 -2.16 10.42 -24.00
N CYS A 55 -2.98 9.37 -23.83
CA CYS A 55 -4.44 9.45 -23.89
C CYS A 55 -5.17 8.98 -22.61
N HIS A 56 -4.54 8.18 -21.76
CA HIS A 56 -5.14 7.57 -20.56
C HIS A 56 -4.31 7.78 -19.28
N GLY A 57 -3.47 8.81 -19.27
CA GLY A 57 -2.62 9.22 -18.15
C GLY A 57 -3.30 10.25 -17.24
N PRO A 58 -2.55 10.93 -16.36
CA PRO A 58 -3.10 11.91 -15.41
C PRO A 58 -3.62 13.20 -16.08
N ASP A 59 -3.07 13.57 -17.24
CA ASP A 59 -3.45 14.81 -17.94
C ASP A 59 -4.64 14.63 -18.89
N LYS A 60 -4.89 13.39 -19.34
CA LYS A 60 -5.97 13.06 -20.29
C LYS A 60 -6.49 11.66 -20.03
N GLN A 61 -7.82 11.55 -19.93
CA GLN A 61 -8.54 10.28 -19.72
C GLN A 61 -9.58 10.07 -20.81
N LYS A 62 -9.14 9.73 -22.02
CA LYS A 62 -10.08 9.42 -23.11
C LYS A 62 -10.96 8.23 -22.72
N GLY A 63 -12.26 8.31 -23.01
CA GLY A 63 -13.22 7.25 -22.70
C GLY A 63 -13.27 6.90 -21.20
N GLY A 64 -13.02 7.87 -20.32
CA GLY A 64 -13.08 7.70 -18.86
C GLY A 64 -12.02 6.77 -18.27
N LEU A 65 -11.12 6.22 -19.09
CA LEU A 65 -10.16 5.20 -18.67
C LEU A 65 -8.88 5.85 -18.12
N LYS A 66 -8.49 5.37 -16.94
CA LYS A 66 -7.26 5.75 -16.23
C LYS A 66 -6.38 4.53 -15.98
N LEU A 67 -5.12 4.62 -16.38
CA LEU A 67 -4.14 3.52 -16.26
C LEU A 67 -3.01 3.81 -15.25
N ASP A 68 -3.14 4.90 -14.49
CA ASP A 68 -2.16 5.36 -13.50
C ASP A 68 -2.31 4.71 -12.11
N SER A 69 -3.38 3.92 -11.90
CA SER A 69 -3.62 3.22 -10.64
C SER A 69 -4.38 1.92 -10.85
N LYS A 70 -4.02 0.90 -10.06
CA LYS A 70 -4.65 -0.44 -10.10
C LYS A 70 -6.17 -0.36 -9.94
N ALA A 71 -6.65 0.44 -9.00
CA ALA A 71 -8.08 0.60 -8.74
C ALA A 71 -8.83 1.16 -9.95
N ALA A 72 -8.24 2.14 -10.65
CA ALA A 72 -8.88 2.72 -11.82
C ALA A 72 -8.84 1.78 -13.03
N MET A 73 -7.76 1.01 -13.19
CA MET A 73 -7.66 -0.03 -14.23
C MET A 73 -8.73 -1.12 -14.05
N ILE A 74 -9.01 -1.52 -12.80
CA ILE A 74 -10.08 -2.48 -12.49
C ILE A 74 -11.47 -1.87 -12.73
N LYS A 75 -11.66 -0.60 -12.33
CA LYS A 75 -12.93 0.11 -12.58
C LYS A 75 -13.25 0.19 -14.08
N GLY A 76 -12.22 0.32 -14.93
CA GLY A 76 -12.38 0.44 -16.37
C GLY A 76 -12.79 1.86 -16.80
N GLY A 77 -13.23 1.96 -18.06
CA GLY A 77 -13.66 3.22 -18.67
C GLY A 77 -15.15 3.20 -19.01
N ASP A 78 -15.56 4.14 -19.86
CA ASP A 78 -16.96 4.36 -20.25
C ASP A 78 -17.57 3.14 -20.97
N ILE A 79 -16.72 2.31 -21.59
CA ILE A 79 -17.12 1.12 -22.36
C ILE A 79 -17.10 -0.15 -21.48
N GLY A 80 -16.74 -0.01 -20.20
CA GLY A 80 -16.75 -1.09 -19.21
C GLY A 80 -15.36 -1.54 -18.76
N THR A 81 -15.29 -2.78 -18.28
CA THR A 81 -14.11 -3.36 -17.60
C THR A 81 -12.89 -3.37 -18.51
N ALA A 82 -11.77 -2.80 -18.05
CA ALA A 82 -10.51 -2.81 -18.78
C ALA A 82 -9.60 -3.99 -18.40
N ILE A 83 -9.69 -4.47 -17.16
CA ILE A 83 -8.88 -5.58 -16.64
C ILE A 83 -9.73 -6.50 -15.78
N ILE A 84 -9.61 -7.80 -16.01
CA ILE A 84 -10.15 -8.85 -15.13
C ILE A 84 -8.96 -9.42 -14.36
N PRO A 85 -8.92 -9.30 -13.01
CA PRO A 85 -7.89 -9.95 -12.21
C PRO A 85 -7.91 -11.46 -12.38
N GLY A 86 -6.72 -12.07 -12.43
CA GLY A 86 -6.51 -13.53 -12.53
C GLY A 86 -5.38 -14.00 -11.64
#